data_AF-A0A1I8MIF5-F1
#
_entry.id   AF-A0A1I8MIF5-F1
#
_cell.length_a   1.000
_cell.length_b   1.000
_cell.length_c   1.000
_cell.angle_alpha   90.00
_cell.angle_beta   90.00
_cell.angle_gamma   90.00
#
_symmetry.space_group_name_H-M   'P 1'
#
loop_
_entity.id
_entity.type
_entity.pdbx_description
1 polymer ?
#
loop_
_entity_poly.entity_id
_entity_poly.type
_entity_poly.pdbx_seq_one_letter_code
_entity_poly.pdbx_strand_id
1 'polypeptide(L)'
;MNKVNGKYQSISITIRILQKPITNCQMKFESKFAGTTSLPLFNKTWNVCRFLKERKKNLAFDRVFDYFRPYSNVNHSCPYYHDIVIRNCTLMDQKMIIPLPNGQYDIATTYSMDGKPRFSVDLTFELSN
;
A
#
# COMPACT_ATOMS: atom_id res chain seq x y z
N MET A 1 11.42 5.12 16.80
CA MET A 1 10.61 6.36 16.53
C MET A 1 11.51 7.48 16.00
N ASN A 2 11.31 8.03 14.80
CA ASN A 2 12.14 9.15 14.29
C ASN A 2 11.35 10.47 14.19
N LYS A 3 11.23 11.15 15.33
CA LYS A 3 10.80 12.55 15.42
C LYS A 3 11.97 13.44 14.99
N VAL A 4 12.01 13.82 13.71
CA VAL A 4 13.00 14.80 13.24
C VAL A 4 12.42 16.20 13.49
N ASN A 5 12.99 16.93 14.45
CA ASN A 5 12.64 18.33 14.75
C ASN A 5 11.15 18.61 15.02
N GLY A 6 10.46 17.74 15.75
CA GLY A 6 9.08 18.02 16.19
C GLY A 6 7.99 17.88 15.13
N LYS A 7 8.33 17.49 13.89
CA LYS A 7 7.37 17.22 12.82
C LYS A 7 7.26 15.71 12.57
N TYR A 8 6.04 15.23 12.38
CA TYR A 8 5.79 13.87 11.91
C TYR A 8 6.30 13.73 10.48
N GLN A 9 7.02 12.65 10.20
CA GLN A 9 7.40 12.34 8.84
C GLN A 9 6.13 12.00 8.05
N SER A 10 5.89 12.76 6.98
CA SER A 10 4.72 12.60 6.12
C SER A 10 5.17 12.31 4.69
N ILE A 11 4.45 11.42 4.03
CA ILE A 11 4.71 11.03 2.65
C ILE A 11 3.59 11.59 1.77
N SER A 12 3.97 12.25 0.67
CA SER A 12 3.05 12.71 -0.38
C SER A 12 3.45 12.08 -1.69
N ILE A 13 2.51 11.38 -2.34
CA ILE A 13 2.72 10.63 -3.59
C ILE A 13 1.65 11.07 -4.59
N THR A 14 2.05 11.33 -5.83
CA THR A 14 1.13 11.60 -6.94
C THR A 14 1.42 10.61 -8.06
N ILE A 15 0.42 9.82 -8.43
CA ILE A 15 0.51 8.79 -9.46
C ILE A 15 -0.36 9.23 -10.64
N ARG A 16 0.29 9.53 -11.77
CA ARG A 16 -0.41 9.85 -13.01
C ARG A 16 -0.81 8.58 -13.73
N ILE A 17 -2.10 8.43 -14.00
CA ILE A 17 -2.61 7.27 -14.72
C ILE A 17 -2.64 7.60 -16.20
N LEU A 18 -1.82 6.87 -16.97
CA LEU A 18 -1.66 7.08 -18.42
C LEU A 18 -2.82 6.50 -19.25
N GLN A 19 -3.47 5.44 -18.75
CA GLN A 19 -4.61 4.79 -19.42
C GLN A 19 -5.83 4.80 -18.50
N LYS A 20 -6.80 5.66 -18.82
CA LYS A 20 -8.07 5.82 -18.11
C LYS A 20 -9.23 5.36 -19.02
N PRO A 21 -10.33 4.82 -18.47
CA PRO A 21 -10.55 4.52 -17.06
C PRO A 21 -9.90 3.22 -16.57
N ILE A 22 -9.52 3.18 -15.29
CA ILE A 22 -9.19 1.91 -14.63
C ILE A 22 -10.48 1.21 -14.25
N THR A 23 -10.86 0.16 -14.98
CA THR A 23 -12.06 -0.66 -14.71
C THR A 23 -11.74 -1.92 -13.92
N ASN A 24 -10.52 -2.44 -14.07
CA ASN A 24 -10.04 -3.62 -13.38
C ASN A 24 -8.59 -3.39 -12.92
N CYS A 25 -8.32 -3.70 -11.65
CA CYS A 25 -6.98 -3.56 -11.07
C CYS A 25 -6.73 -4.72 -10.11
N GLN A 26 -5.68 -5.48 -10.37
CA GLN A 26 -5.18 -6.55 -9.52
C GLN A 26 -3.89 -6.08 -8.86
N MET A 27 -3.87 -6.06 -7.54
CA MET A 27 -2.69 -5.73 -6.75
C MET A 27 -2.10 -7.02 -6.19
N LYS A 28 -0.90 -7.36 -6.61
CA LYS A 28 -0.07 -8.37 -5.95
C LYS A 28 0.76 -7.68 -4.88
N PHE A 29 0.74 -8.21 -3.66
CA PHE A 29 1.52 -7.76 -2.53
C PHE A 29 2.45 -8.88 -2.09
N GLU A 30 3.73 -8.57 -2.02
CA GLU A 30 4.77 -9.46 -1.57
C GLU A 30 5.59 -8.74 -0.49
N SER A 31 5.86 -9.42 0.61
CA SER A 31 6.75 -8.90 1.64
C SER A 31 7.70 -9.98 2.11
N LYS A 32 8.95 -9.61 2.38
CA LYS A 32 10.01 -10.50 2.85
C LYS A 32 10.82 -9.83 3.95
N PHE A 33 11.31 -10.64 4.87
CA PHE A 33 12.30 -10.23 5.86
C PHE A 33 13.69 -10.33 5.24
N ALA A 34 14.34 -9.17 5.05
CA ALA A 34 15.69 -9.04 4.55
C ALA A 34 16.69 -9.19 5.72
N GLY A 35 16.75 -10.38 6.31
CA GLY A 35 17.81 -10.75 7.27
C GLY A 35 19.03 -11.37 6.56
N THR A 36 19.80 -12.20 7.28
CA THR A 36 20.86 -13.07 6.71
C THR A 36 20.34 -14.09 5.70
N THR A 37 19.04 -14.38 5.71
CA THR A 37 18.35 -15.17 4.68
C THR A 37 17.02 -14.50 4.39
N SER A 38 16.74 -14.25 3.10
CA SER A 38 15.48 -13.63 2.65
C SER A 38 14.31 -14.57 2.92
N LEU A 39 13.48 -14.26 3.91
CA LEU A 39 12.31 -15.08 4.28
C LEU A 39 11.02 -14.44 3.73
N PRO A 40 10.25 -15.11 2.86
CA PRO A 40 8.96 -14.58 2.40
C PRO A 40 7.94 -14.61 3.56
N LEU A 41 7.34 -13.46 3.87
CA LEU A 41 6.37 -13.29 4.95
C LEU A 41 4.93 -13.35 4.44
N PHE A 42 4.65 -12.66 3.33
CA PHE A 42 3.33 -12.59 2.73
C PHE A 42 3.43 -12.56 1.21
N ASN A 43 2.53 -13.28 0.55
CA ASN A 43 2.32 -13.21 -0.89
C ASN A 43 0.81 -13.35 -1.15
N LYS A 44 0.18 -12.25 -1.56
CA LYS A 44 -1.27 -12.24 -1.79
C LYS A 44 -1.64 -11.29 -2.92
N THR A 45 -2.59 -11.74 -3.73
CA THR A 45 -3.16 -10.92 -4.80
C THR A 45 -4.59 -10.56 -4.45
N TRP A 46 -4.92 -9.27 -4.57
CA TRP A 46 -6.28 -8.74 -4.37
C TRP A 46 -6.76 -8.04 -5.63
N ASN A 47 -8.03 -8.22 -5.98
CA ASN A 47 -8.68 -7.36 -6.97
C ASN A 47 -9.15 -6.08 -6.26
N VAL A 48 -8.47 -4.97 -6.52
CA VAL A 48 -8.69 -3.67 -5.88
C VAL A 48 -10.08 -3.13 -6.22
N CYS A 49 -10.49 -3.20 -7.49
CA CYS A 49 -11.81 -2.73 -7.91
C CYS A 49 -12.95 -3.51 -7.24
N ARG A 50 -12.80 -4.83 -7.13
CA ARG A 50 -13.75 -5.69 -6.41
C ARG A 50 -13.76 -5.38 -4.91
N PHE A 51 -12.58 -5.20 -4.31
CA PHE A 51 -12.46 -4.83 -2.90
C PHE A 51 -13.17 -3.51 -2.60
N LEU A 52 -12.98 -2.48 -3.42
CA LEU A 52 -13.63 -1.18 -3.23
C LEU A 52 -15.17 -1.27 -3.33
N LYS A 53 -15.69 -2.20 -4.13
CA LYS A 53 -17.12 -2.52 -4.21
C LYS A 53 -17.61 -3.31 -2.99
N GLU A 54 -16.78 -4.21 -2.46
CA GLU A 54 -17.14 -5.18 -1.40
C GLU A 54 -16.14 -5.18 -0.23
N ARG A 55 -15.91 -4.02 0.39
CA ARG A 55 -14.82 -3.81 1.37
C ARG A 55 -14.83 -4.80 2.55
N LYS A 56 -16.03 -5.13 3.04
CA LYS A 56 -16.24 -5.99 4.22
C LYS A 56 -15.75 -7.45 4.04
N LYS A 57 -15.42 -7.90 2.82
CA LYS A 57 -14.99 -9.28 2.57
C LYS A 57 -13.52 -9.54 2.88
N ASN A 58 -12.67 -8.51 2.99
CA ASN A 58 -11.23 -8.67 3.20
C ASN A 58 -10.74 -7.80 4.36
N LEU A 59 -10.93 -8.27 5.61
CA LEU A 59 -10.59 -7.51 6.83
C LEU A 59 -9.14 -7.01 6.87
N ALA A 60 -8.17 -7.84 6.45
CA ALA A 60 -6.76 -7.45 6.45
C ALA A 60 -6.48 -6.30 5.47
N PHE A 61 -7.02 -6.39 4.25
CA PHE A 61 -6.85 -5.34 3.25
C PHE A 61 -7.67 -4.09 3.58
N ASP A 62 -8.83 -4.26 4.21
CA ASP A 62 -9.68 -3.15 4.69
C ASP A 62 -8.99 -2.31 5.75
N ARG A 63 -8.32 -2.93 6.72
CA ARG A 63 -7.52 -2.19 7.72
C ARG A 63 -6.40 -1.37 7.10
N VAL A 64 -5.66 -1.96 6.16
CA VAL A 64 -4.59 -1.24 5.44
C VAL A 64 -5.18 -0.10 4.62
N PHE A 65 -6.31 -0.33 3.94
CA PHE A 65 -6.95 0.70 3.14
C PHE A 65 -7.51 1.84 4.00
N ASP A 66 -8.14 1.56 5.15
CA ASP A 66 -8.66 2.58 6.07
C ASP A 66 -7.58 3.53 6.58
N TYR A 67 -6.35 3.04 6.69
CA TYR A 67 -5.21 3.88 7.05
C TYR A 67 -4.86 4.89 5.95
N PHE A 68 -4.82 4.49 4.68
CA PHE A 68 -4.47 5.37 3.56
C PHE A 68 -5.65 6.21 3.03
N ARG A 69 -6.88 5.72 3.20
CA ARG A 69 -8.12 6.35 2.74
C ARG A 69 -8.24 7.84 3.11
N PRO A 70 -8.01 8.30 4.35
CA PRO A 70 -8.17 9.72 4.70
C PRO A 70 -7.13 10.63 4.02
N TYR A 71 -5.99 10.07 3.61
CA TYR A 71 -4.91 10.82 2.96
C TYR A 71 -4.96 10.75 1.44
N SER A 72 -5.94 10.06 0.86
CA SER A 72 -5.96 9.73 -0.56
C SER A 72 -7.30 9.98 -1.23
N ASN A 73 -7.27 10.22 -2.53
CA ASN A 73 -8.48 10.38 -3.35
C ASN A 73 -9.03 9.04 -3.90
N VAL A 74 -8.56 7.89 -3.39
CA VAL A 74 -8.96 6.57 -3.91
C VAL A 74 -10.23 6.00 -3.28
N ASN A 75 -10.93 6.77 -2.47
CA ASN A 75 -12.10 6.29 -1.73
C ASN A 75 -13.41 6.26 -2.57
N HIS A 76 -13.42 5.56 -3.68
CA HIS A 76 -14.64 5.28 -4.44
C HIS A 76 -14.50 3.95 -5.20
N SER A 77 -15.62 3.39 -5.66
CA SER A 77 -15.57 2.20 -6.53
C SER A 77 -15.05 2.58 -7.91
N CYS A 78 -14.30 1.67 -8.57
CA CYS A 78 -13.97 1.80 -9.98
C CYS A 78 -15.24 2.05 -10.83
N PRO A 79 -15.15 2.73 -11.99
CA PRO A 79 -13.94 3.15 -12.70
C PRO A 79 -13.25 4.42 -12.18
N TYR A 80 -11.91 4.47 -12.29
CA TYR A 80 -11.11 5.68 -11.99
C TYR A 80 -10.76 6.44 -13.27
N TYR A 81 -11.15 7.72 -13.34
CA TYR A 81 -10.84 8.64 -14.45
C TYR A 81 -9.80 9.70 -14.10
N HIS A 82 -9.45 9.86 -12.83
CA HIS A 82 -8.49 10.84 -12.37
C HIS A 82 -7.19 10.18 -11.92
N ASP A 83 -6.17 10.99 -11.72
CA ASP A 83 -4.90 10.55 -11.13
C ASP A 83 -5.07 10.20 -9.65
N ILE A 84 -4.20 9.34 -9.13
CA ILE A 84 -4.21 8.94 -7.72
C ILE A 84 -3.28 9.87 -6.96
N VAL A 85 -3.78 10.44 -5.88
CA VAL A 85 -3.04 11.39 -5.05
C VAL A 85 -3.14 10.94 -3.60
N ILE A 86 -1.99 10.84 -2.96
CA ILE A 86 -1.82 10.65 -1.52
C ILE A 86 -1.11 11.90 -1.00
N ARG A 87 -1.71 12.64 -0.06
CA ARG A 87 -1.14 13.87 0.49
C ARG A 87 -0.98 13.76 1.99
N ASN A 88 0.19 14.17 2.47
CA ASN A 88 0.50 14.29 3.89
C ASN A 88 0.15 13.02 4.66
N CYS A 89 0.39 11.84 4.06
CA CYS A 89 0.21 10.57 4.73
C CYS A 89 1.28 10.45 5.81
N THR A 90 0.91 10.80 7.03
CA THR A 90 1.74 10.62 8.21
C THR A 90 1.70 9.16 8.60
N LEU A 91 2.87 8.57 8.85
CA LEU A 91 3.02 7.33 9.62
C LEU A 91 2.47 7.56 11.03
N MET A 92 1.14 7.57 11.15
CA MET A 92 0.45 7.72 12.42
C MET A 92 0.80 6.52 13.30
N ASP A 93 0.68 6.75 14.60
CA ASP A 93 0.92 5.86 15.75
C ASP A 93 0.01 4.61 15.77
N GLN A 94 -0.29 4.05 14.60
CA GLN A 94 -0.87 2.74 14.49
C GLN A 94 0.21 1.78 14.91
N LYS A 95 0.09 1.30 16.16
CA LYS A 95 0.57 -0.03 16.56
C LYS A 95 0.50 -0.89 15.31
N MET A 96 1.66 -1.15 14.71
CA MET A 96 1.76 -1.94 13.49
C MET A 96 0.88 -3.15 13.74
N ILE A 97 -0.19 -3.32 12.95
CA ILE A 97 -1.28 -4.28 13.25
C ILE A 97 -0.72 -5.70 13.43
N ILE A 98 0.51 -5.89 12.96
CA ILE A 98 1.32 -7.08 13.05
C ILE A 98 2.58 -6.71 13.84
N PRO A 99 2.89 -7.38 14.98
CA PRO A 99 4.18 -7.23 15.64
C PRO A 99 5.28 -7.78 14.73
N LEU A 100 6.03 -6.89 14.10
CA LEU A 100 7.18 -7.25 13.26
C LEU A 100 8.45 -7.17 14.11
N PRO A 101 9.34 -8.18 14.08
CA PRO A 101 10.63 -8.09 14.74
C PRO A 101 11.50 -6.96 14.17
N ASN A 102 12.52 -6.54 14.91
CA ASN A 102 13.49 -5.59 14.38
C ASN A 102 14.27 -6.21 13.22
N GLY A 103 14.56 -5.42 12.19
CA GLY A 103 15.32 -5.83 11.02
C GLY A 103 14.84 -5.15 9.74
N GLN A 104 15.42 -5.57 8.62
CA GLN A 104 15.10 -5.00 7.31
C GLN A 104 13.96 -5.78 6.65
N TYR A 105 13.06 -5.04 6.02
CA TYR A 105 11.90 -5.57 5.32
C TYR A 105 11.86 -5.00 3.92
N ASP A 106 11.54 -5.88 2.97
CA ASP A 106 11.23 -5.48 1.60
C ASP A 106 9.75 -5.77 1.34
N ILE A 107 9.05 -4.77 0.83
CA ILE A 107 7.68 -4.86 0.35
C ILE A 107 7.68 -4.52 -1.13
N ALA A 108 7.16 -5.43 -1.94
CA ALA A 108 6.90 -5.22 -3.35
C ALA A 108 5.40 -5.25 -3.59
N THR A 109 4.87 -4.25 -4.27
CA THR A 109 3.46 -4.22 -4.71
C THR A 109 3.41 -4.00 -6.21
N THR A 110 2.68 -4.84 -6.93
CA THR A 110 2.53 -4.74 -8.39
C THR A 110 1.07 -4.64 -8.75
N TYR A 111 0.73 -3.63 -9.53
CA TYR A 111 -0.62 -3.29 -9.96
C TYR A 111 -0.76 -3.62 -11.45
N SER A 112 -1.63 -4.60 -11.73
CA SER A 112 -1.91 -5.08 -13.07
C SER A 112 -3.33 -4.73 -13.50
N MET A 113 -3.45 -4.19 -14.70
CA MET A 113 -4.74 -3.86 -15.33
C MET A 113 -4.86 -4.71 -16.58
N ASP A 114 -5.99 -5.41 -16.73
CA ASP A 114 -6.25 -6.34 -17.84
C ASP A 114 -5.12 -7.35 -18.08
N GLY A 115 -4.58 -7.89 -16.97
CA GLY A 115 -3.50 -8.88 -16.98
C GLY A 115 -2.11 -8.30 -17.26
N LYS A 116 -1.97 -7.01 -17.53
CA LYS A 116 -0.69 -6.34 -17.80
C LYS A 116 -0.22 -5.54 -16.59
N PRO A 117 1.01 -5.74 -16.08
CA PRO A 117 1.56 -4.91 -15.02
C PRO A 117 1.70 -3.47 -15.53
N ARG A 118 1.17 -2.50 -14.78
CA ARG A 118 1.17 -1.08 -15.13
C ARG A 118 2.02 -0.23 -14.20
N PHE A 119 2.14 -0.65 -12.95
CA PHE A 119 2.83 0.09 -11.91
C PHE A 119 3.32 -0.87 -10.84
N SER A 120 4.52 -0.64 -10.32
CA SER A 120 5.06 -1.37 -9.18
C SER A 120 5.71 -0.41 -8.19
N VAL A 121 5.60 -0.73 -6.91
CA VAL A 121 6.26 -0.03 -5.81
C VAL A 121 7.08 -1.04 -5.04
N ASP A 122 8.38 -0.79 -4.99
CA ASP A 122 9.33 -1.53 -4.16
C ASP A 122 9.77 -0.60 -3.02
N LEU A 123 9.52 -1.04 -1.79
CA LEU A 123 9.83 -0.33 -0.57
C LEU A 123 10.72 -1.21 0.29
N THR A 124 11.89 -0.70 0.64
CA THR A 124 12.75 -1.29 1.66
C THR A 124 12.76 -0.38 2.87
N PHE A 125 12.49 -0.94 4.06
CA PHE A 125 12.56 -0.20 5.31
C PHE A 125 13.18 -1.05 6.41
N GLU A 126 13.85 -0.38 7.33
CA GLU A 126 14.42 -1.00 8.52
C GLU A 126 13.54 -0.65 9.72
N LEU A 127 13.06 -1.69 10.40
CA LEU A 127 12.33 -1.55 11.64
C LEU A 127 13.32 -1.69 12.81
N SER A 128 13.48 -0.60 13.56
CA SER A 128 14.22 -0.57 14.81
C SER A 128 13.32 0.09 15.87
N ASN A 129 12.84 -0.74 16.79
CA ASN A 129 11.94 -0.33 17.88
C ASN A 129 12.73 0.39 18.99
#